data_AF-A0A8T4WSU4-F1
#
_entry.id   AF-A0A8T4WSU4-F1
#
_cell.length_a   1.000
_cell.length_b   1.000
_cell.length_c   1.000
_cell.angle_alpha   90.00
_cell.angle_beta   90.00
_cell.angle_gamma   90.00
#
_symmetry.space_group_name_H-M   'P 1'
#
loop_
_entity.id
_entity.type
_entity.pdbx_description
1 polymer ?
#
loop_
_entity_poly.entity_id
_entity_poly.type
_entity_poly.pdbx_seq_one_letter_code
_entity_poly.pdbx_strand_id
1 'polypeptide(L)'
;MQDLVNELEELKHTEVQKLVEERISEFKSLNQKEQEKWFSELCFCILTANSSAELCIKIQDELGPQGFLELSKNDLTSRLKDLGHRFYRTRAEYIVEARK
;
A
#
# COMPACT_ATOMS: atom_id res chain seq x y z
N MET A 1 -25.13 -7.50 16.68
CA MET A 1 -23.73 -7.64 17.13
C MET A 1 -23.37 -9.11 17.30
N GLN A 2 -24.22 -9.90 17.97
CA GLN A 2 -24.03 -11.35 18.04
C GLN A 2 -23.95 -12.00 16.64
N ASP A 3 -24.78 -11.55 15.70
CA ASP A 3 -24.78 -12.09 14.33
C ASP A 3 -23.43 -11.86 13.62
N LEU A 4 -22.87 -10.65 13.73
CA LEU A 4 -21.54 -10.34 13.20
C LEU A 4 -20.43 -11.21 13.82
N VAL A 5 -20.49 -11.43 15.14
CA VAL A 5 -19.50 -12.29 15.82
C VAL A 5 -19.61 -13.72 15.32
N ASN A 6 -20.83 -14.23 15.15
CA ASN A 6 -21.05 -15.57 14.62
C ASN A 6 -20.51 -15.70 13.19
N GLU A 7 -20.79 -14.73 12.31
CA GLU A 7 -20.25 -14.69 10.94
C GLU A 7 -18.71 -14.68 10.92
N LEU A 8 -18.06 -13.90 11.81
CA LEU A 8 -16.61 -13.87 11.92
C LEU A 8 -16.02 -15.20 12.43
N GLU A 9 -16.68 -15.86 13.38
CA GLU A 9 -16.26 -17.18 13.86
C GLU A 9 -16.39 -18.25 12.77
N GLU A 10 -17.42 -18.17 11.93
CA GLU A 10 -17.53 -19.04 10.75
C GLU A 10 -16.39 -18.81 9.77
N LEU A 11 -16.06 -17.55 9.45
CA LEU A 11 -14.97 -17.21 8.54
C LEU A 11 -13.60 -17.74 8.99
N LYS A 12 -13.36 -17.79 10.32
CA LYS A 12 -12.15 -18.37 10.91
C LYS A 12 -11.97 -19.87 10.66
N HIS A 13 -12.99 -20.56 10.15
CA HIS A 13 -12.93 -21.98 9.78
C HIS A 13 -13.05 -22.22 8.26
N THR A 14 -12.84 -21.17 7.46
CA THR A 14 -12.84 -21.23 5.99
C THR A 14 -11.45 -20.90 5.43
N GLU A 15 -11.30 -20.95 4.10
CA GLU A 15 -10.09 -20.50 3.39
C GLU A 15 -9.71 -19.04 3.69
N VAL A 16 -10.66 -18.22 4.15
CA VAL A 16 -10.39 -16.83 4.58
C VAL A 16 -9.38 -16.79 5.74
N GLN A 17 -9.42 -17.76 6.66
CA GLN A 17 -8.43 -17.85 7.75
C GLN A 17 -7.01 -17.92 7.17
N LYS A 18 -6.79 -18.84 6.22
CA LYS A 18 -5.49 -19.06 5.60
C LYS A 18 -5.01 -17.81 4.85
N LEU A 19 -5.89 -17.16 4.08
CA LEU A 19 -5.57 -15.91 3.37
C LEU A 19 -5.15 -14.80 4.34
N VAL A 20 -5.83 -14.66 5.48
CA VAL A 20 -5.49 -13.68 6.52
C VAL A 20 -4.15 -14.03 7.19
N GLU A 21 -3.92 -15.29 7.52
CA GLU A 21 -2.67 -15.75 8.14
C GLU A 21 -1.45 -15.55 7.22
N GLU A 22 -1.60 -15.85 5.92
CA GLU A 22 -0.59 -15.58 4.90
C GLU A 22 -0.26 -14.09 4.83
N ARG A 23 -1.29 -13.22 4.74
CA ARG A 23 -1.10 -11.77 4.72
C ARG A 23 -0.48 -11.21 6.00
N ILE A 24 -0.82 -11.75 7.18
CA ILE A 24 -0.18 -11.39 8.46
C ILE A 24 1.30 -11.80 8.46
N SER A 25 1.64 -12.96 7.90
CA SER A 25 3.03 -13.43 7.78
C SER A 25 3.85 -12.51 6.86
N GLU A 26 3.28 -12.08 5.73
CA GLU A 26 3.89 -11.10 4.82
C GLU A 26 4.23 -9.80 5.57
N PHE A 27 3.28 -9.25 6.34
CA PHE A 27 3.53 -8.04 7.14
C PHE A 27 4.61 -8.24 8.20
N LYS A 28 4.63 -9.38 8.90
CA LYS A 28 5.68 -9.67 9.89
C LYS A 28 7.07 -9.77 9.26
N SER A 29 7.16 -10.28 8.04
CA SER A 29 8.42 -10.42 7.31
C SER A 29 9.05 -9.08 6.91
N LEU A 30 8.26 -7.99 6.83
CA LEU A 30 8.74 -6.64 6.53
C LEU A 30 9.76 -6.13 7.56
N ASN A 31 9.66 -6.56 8.83
CA ASN A 31 10.63 -6.22 9.88
C ASN A 31 12.07 -6.65 9.56
N GLN A 32 12.25 -7.60 8.65
CA GLN A 32 13.56 -8.10 8.22
C GLN A 32 14.05 -7.46 6.92
N LYS A 33 13.29 -6.52 6.34
CA LYS A 33 13.59 -5.88 5.05
C LYS A 33 14.30 -4.54 5.24
N GLU A 34 14.93 -4.09 4.16
CA GLU A 34 15.67 -2.83 4.09
C GLU A 34 14.74 -1.61 4.20
N GLN A 35 15.31 -0.46 4.58
CA GLN A 35 14.59 0.80 4.78
C GLN A 35 13.80 1.25 3.53
N GLU A 36 14.31 0.95 2.33
CA GLU A 36 13.61 1.27 1.08
C GLU A 36 12.25 0.56 0.97
N LYS A 37 12.17 -0.68 1.46
CA LYS A 37 10.90 -1.44 1.48
C LYS A 37 9.91 -0.83 2.47
N TRP A 38 10.39 -0.38 3.64
CA TRP A 38 9.57 0.37 4.60
C TRP A 38 9.07 1.69 4.02
N PHE A 39 9.93 2.42 3.30
CA PHE A 39 9.52 3.65 2.63
C PHE A 39 8.46 3.40 1.55
N SER A 40 8.59 2.29 0.81
CA SER A 40 7.57 1.87 -0.16
C SER A 40 6.21 1.61 0.51
N GLU A 41 6.17 0.98 1.69
CA GLU A 41 4.93 0.75 2.45
C GLU A 41 4.32 2.05 3.00
N LEU A 42 5.16 2.99 3.45
CA LEU A 42 4.71 4.33 3.81
C LEU A 42 4.05 5.03 2.62
N CYS A 43 4.65 4.94 1.43
CA CYS A 43 4.10 5.50 0.20
C CYS A 43 2.77 4.84 -0.17
N PHE A 44 2.66 3.51 -0.05
CA PHE A 44 1.40 2.78 -0.22
C PHE A 44 0.30 3.33 0.70
N CYS A 45 0.60 3.54 1.99
CA CYS A 45 -0.34 4.10 2.95
C CYS A 45 -0.77 5.54 2.59
N ILE A 46 0.18 6.39 2.19
CA ILE A 46 -0.09 7.77 1.76
C ILE A 46 -1.04 7.79 0.56
N LEU A 47 -0.84 6.90 -0.42
CA LEU A 47 -1.67 6.78 -1.62
C LEU A 47 -3.07 6.26 -1.30
N THR A 48 -3.17 5.28 -0.40
CA THR A 48 -4.44 4.58 -0.10
C THR A 48 -5.47 5.47 0.58
N ALA A 49 -5.08 6.59 1.21
CA ALA A 49 -6.02 7.54 1.77
C ALA A 49 -7.01 8.07 0.70
N ASN A 50 -8.28 7.66 0.82
CA ASN A 50 -9.36 7.91 -0.15
C ASN A 50 -9.14 7.29 -1.55
N SER A 51 -8.40 6.18 -1.63
CA SER A 51 -8.20 5.35 -2.83
C SER A 51 -8.39 3.86 -2.48
N SER A 52 -8.60 2.99 -3.47
CA SER A 52 -8.68 1.55 -3.22
C SER A 52 -7.29 0.96 -2.97
N ALA A 53 -7.22 -0.05 -2.09
CA ALA A 53 -5.99 -0.81 -1.86
C ALA A 53 -5.49 -1.47 -3.16
N GLU A 54 -6.39 -2.02 -3.98
CA GLU A 54 -6.05 -2.64 -5.27
C GLU A 54 -5.29 -1.69 -6.21
N LEU A 55 -5.78 -0.45 -6.36
CA LEU A 55 -5.09 0.56 -7.18
C LEU A 55 -3.71 0.88 -6.62
N CYS A 56 -3.60 1.01 -5.30
CA CYS A 56 -2.36 1.41 -4.65
C CYS A 56 -1.33 0.27 -4.65
N ILE A 57 -1.75 -0.99 -4.57
CA ILE A 57 -0.91 -2.18 -4.80
C ILE A 57 -0.34 -2.13 -6.21
N LYS A 58 -1.20 -1.92 -7.23
CA LYS A 58 -0.74 -1.77 -8.62
C LYS A 58 0.30 -0.66 -8.76
N ILE A 59 0.06 0.51 -8.16
CA ILE A 59 1.03 1.62 -8.21
C ILE A 59 2.34 1.25 -7.51
N GLN A 60 2.26 0.59 -6.35
CA GLN A 60 3.43 0.16 -5.58
C GLN A 60 4.27 -0.85 -6.36
N ASP A 61 3.63 -1.80 -7.06
CA ASP A 61 4.30 -2.79 -7.90
C ASP A 61 4.96 -2.14 -9.14
N GLU A 62 4.29 -1.17 -9.77
CA GLU A 62 4.77 -0.48 -10.99
C GLU A 62 5.92 0.51 -10.72
N LEU A 63 5.95 1.12 -9.54
CA LEU A 63 7.00 2.07 -9.16
C LEU A 63 8.13 1.41 -8.38
N GLY A 64 7.80 0.45 -7.52
CA GLY A 64 8.72 -0.11 -6.55
C GLY A 64 9.31 0.94 -5.59
N PRO A 65 10.20 0.51 -4.67
CA PRO A 65 10.87 1.43 -3.74
C PRO A 65 11.62 2.56 -4.46
N GLN A 66 12.32 2.23 -5.54
CA GLN A 66 13.15 3.18 -6.27
C GLN A 66 12.31 4.24 -6.99
N GLY A 67 11.15 3.88 -7.55
CA GLY A 67 10.24 4.86 -8.11
C GLY A 67 9.76 5.89 -7.08
N PHE A 68 9.54 5.47 -5.83
CA PHE A 68 9.17 6.38 -4.76
C PHE A 68 10.34 7.22 -4.21
N LEU A 69 11.55 6.69 -4.18
CA LEU A 69 12.74 7.36 -3.66
C LEU A 69 13.37 8.33 -4.67
N GLU A 70 13.46 7.94 -5.94
CA GLU A 70 14.32 8.59 -6.92
C GLU A 70 13.58 9.55 -7.86
N LEU A 71 12.33 9.23 -8.24
CA LEU A 71 11.61 10.05 -9.23
C LEU A 71 11.46 11.50 -8.74
N SER A 72 11.62 12.47 -9.63
CA SER A 72 11.35 13.86 -9.31
C SER A 72 9.87 14.05 -8.95
N LYS A 73 9.51 15.14 -8.25
CA LYS A 73 8.10 15.47 -7.96
C LYS A 73 7.25 15.48 -9.24
N ASN A 74 7.79 15.99 -10.35
CA ASN A 74 7.09 16.09 -11.63
C ASN A 74 6.90 14.71 -12.27
N ASP A 75 7.92 13.86 -12.24
CA ASP A 75 7.84 12.52 -12.82
C ASP A 75 6.92 11.63 -12.00
N LEU A 76 7.02 11.68 -10.67
CA LEU A 76 6.12 10.95 -9.77
C LEU A 76 4.67 11.41 -9.97
N THR A 77 4.42 12.72 -10.08
CA THR A 77 3.09 13.27 -10.37
C THR A 77 2.53 12.71 -11.68
N SER A 78 3.34 12.66 -12.73
CA SER A 78 2.95 12.12 -14.04
C SER A 78 2.64 10.63 -13.96
N ARG A 79 3.53 9.84 -13.34
CA ARG A 79 3.33 8.39 -13.17
C ARG A 79 2.07 8.08 -12.35
N LEU A 80 1.84 8.79 -11.25
CA LEU A 80 0.62 8.61 -10.45
C LEU A 80 -0.65 8.94 -11.24
N LYS A 81 -0.59 9.96 -12.10
CA LYS A 81 -1.71 10.31 -13.00
C LYS A 81 -1.96 9.21 -14.02
N ASP A 82 -0.91 8.73 -14.67
CA ASP A 82 -0.99 7.71 -15.72
C ASP A 82 -1.47 6.36 -15.17
N LEU A 83 -1.12 6.06 -13.92
CA LEU A 83 -1.60 4.87 -13.19
C LEU A 83 -3.01 5.04 -12.62
N GLY A 84 -3.64 6.21 -12.76
CA GLY A 84 -5.06 6.45 -12.44
C GLY A 84 -5.34 7.03 -11.06
N HIS A 85 -4.34 7.51 -10.33
CA HIS A 85 -4.54 8.06 -8.99
C HIS A 85 -5.19 9.45 -9.02
N ARG A 86 -6.41 9.61 -8.50
CA ARG A 86 -7.20 10.86 -8.57
C ARG A 86 -6.51 12.10 -7.97
N PHE A 87 -5.76 11.90 -6.88
CA PHE A 87 -5.05 12.98 -6.17
C PHE A 87 -3.54 12.99 -6.47
N TYR A 88 -3.16 12.64 -7.70
CA TYR A 88 -1.76 12.45 -8.14
C TYR A 88 -0.81 13.59 -7.73
N ARG A 89 -1.21 14.86 -7.85
CA ARG A 89 -0.37 16.02 -7.47
C ARG A 89 -0.05 16.06 -5.99
N THR A 90 -1.10 16.03 -5.16
CA THR A 90 -0.98 16.12 -3.69
C THR A 90 -0.27 14.91 -3.11
N ARG A 91 -0.53 13.70 -3.64
CA ARG A 91 0.18 12.49 -3.16
C ARG A 91 1.64 12.47 -3.55
N ALA A 92 1.99 12.91 -4.77
CA ALA A 92 3.39 13.05 -5.15
C ALA A 92 4.14 14.05 -4.25
N GLU A 93 3.50 15.16 -3.89
CA GLU A 93 4.06 16.13 -2.93
C GLU A 93 4.32 15.50 -1.56
N TYR A 94 3.34 14.80 -0.99
CA TYR A 94 3.53 14.14 0.31
C TYR A 94 4.63 13.08 0.30
N ILE A 95 4.72 12.29 -0.77
CA ILE A 95 5.77 11.27 -0.91
C ILE A 95 7.15 11.92 -0.99
N VAL A 96 7.31 12.99 -1.78
CA VAL A 96 8.60 13.70 -1.92
C VAL A 96 9.01 14.36 -0.61
N GLU A 97 8.06 14.96 0.12
CA GLU A 97 8.33 15.55 1.44
C GLU A 97 8.72 14.50 2.49
N ALA A 98 8.18 13.29 2.40
CA ALA A 98 8.48 12.18 3.30
C ALA A 98 9.88 11.57 3.09
N ARG A 99 10.64 11.96 2.06
CA ARG A 99 12.03 11.50 1.83
C ARG A 99 13.05 12.14 2.78
N LYS A 100 12.66 13.21 3.47
CA LYS A 100 13.51 14.02 4.36
C LYS A 100 13.60 13.40 5.76
#